data_AF-A0A812LPV8-F1
#
_entry.id   AF-A0A812LPV8-F1
#
_cell.length_a   1.000
_cell.length_b   1.000
_cell.length_c   1.000
_cell.angle_alpha   90.00
_cell.angle_beta   90.00
_cell.angle_gamma   90.00
#
_symmetry.space_group_name_H-M   'P 1'
#
loop_
_entity.id
_entity.type
_entity.pdbx_description
1 polymer ?
#
loop_
_entity_poly.entity_id
_entity_poly.type
_entity_poly.pdbx_seq_one_letter_code
_entity_poly.pdbx_strand_id
1 'polypeptide(L)'
;MAADAEVTNAEAFTRLWYHELSRVFCDRLINKADKEWFYKAAAEQLKSRFRVLDTDPEIWNALMWCNFLRPVESRVYEEAKDKTKVQKVLEDANDEYNLSHTAQMNLVFFQDCVEHINRIARVLAQPRGNLLLVGVGGSGRSSCAKICACMSETNEFNIALTKGYGIDAFREDEKKFLISAGAGAAKATMFLLSDTQIINETFLEDINNILNAGEVPNLFPNDEIDRVIAEAPLLPEEGSGGGPDFGFAVAKNERRRMEDAVDVKEDVAGFRLFVVYDGHAGDEAVSAVKRNFPKVLATHLHGEMDVEQAIRSDSKVAPLRKRPKHC
;
A
#
# COMPACT_ATOMS: atom_id res chain seq x y z
N MET A 1 -4.38 -2.03 3.91
CA MET A 1 -4.16 -2.92 2.75
C MET A 1 -3.76 -2.06 1.58
N ALA A 2 -2.97 -2.55 0.63
CA ALA A 2 -2.80 -1.88 -0.65
C ALA A 2 -4.19 -1.66 -1.29
N ALA A 3 -4.46 -0.44 -1.75
CA ALA A 3 -5.62 -0.19 -2.61
C ALA A 3 -5.44 -1.04 -3.88
N ASP A 4 -6.53 -1.59 -4.41
CA ASP A 4 -6.56 -2.30 -5.70
C ASP A 4 -5.90 -3.69 -5.78
N ALA A 5 -6.01 -4.48 -4.70
CA ALA A 5 -5.60 -5.88 -4.75
C ALA A 5 -6.55 -6.73 -5.63
N GLU A 6 -6.00 -7.51 -6.56
CA GLU A 6 -6.77 -8.42 -7.40
C GLU A 6 -7.09 -9.72 -6.62
N VAL A 7 -8.28 -9.76 -6.03
CA VAL A 7 -8.76 -10.89 -5.24
C VAL A 7 -9.97 -11.51 -5.92
N THR A 8 -9.76 -12.68 -6.54
CA THR A 8 -10.78 -13.34 -7.37
C THR A 8 -11.64 -14.36 -6.62
N ASN A 9 -11.15 -14.89 -5.50
CA ASN A 9 -11.84 -15.90 -4.69
C ASN A 9 -11.35 -15.91 -3.23
N ALA A 10 -11.97 -16.75 -2.39
CA ALA A 10 -11.65 -16.86 -0.96
C ALA A 10 -10.22 -17.37 -0.70
N GLU A 11 -9.69 -18.23 -1.56
CA GLU A 11 -8.31 -18.70 -1.46
C GLU A 11 -7.32 -17.55 -1.68
N ALA A 12 -7.50 -16.79 -2.75
CA ALA A 12 -6.70 -15.60 -3.05
C ALA A 12 -6.78 -14.57 -1.91
N PHE A 13 -7.96 -14.37 -1.32
CA PHE A 13 -8.12 -13.50 -0.16
C PHE A 13 -7.30 -13.99 1.05
N THR A 14 -7.33 -15.29 1.33
CA THR A 14 -6.60 -15.89 2.45
C THR A 14 -5.08 -15.76 2.26
N ARG A 15 -4.60 -15.98 1.02
CA ARG A 15 -3.19 -15.81 0.64
C ARG A 15 -2.74 -14.36 0.76
N LEU A 16 -3.55 -13.42 0.28
CA LEU A 16 -3.30 -11.99 0.45
C LEU A 16 -3.25 -11.60 1.93
N TRP A 17 -4.22 -12.08 2.71
CA TRP A 17 -4.29 -11.80 4.14
C TRP A 17 -3.03 -12.26 4.87
N TYR A 18 -2.54 -13.48 4.61
CA TYR A 18 -1.29 -13.97 5.20
C TYR A 18 -0.09 -13.14 4.74
N HIS A 19 -0.02 -12.81 3.44
CA HIS A 19 1.07 -12.00 2.90
C HIS A 19 1.12 -10.62 3.58
N GLU A 20 -0.01 -9.91 3.65
CA GLU A 20 -0.11 -8.61 4.30
C GLU A 20 0.19 -8.68 5.80
N LEU A 21 -0.29 -9.73 6.48
CA LEU A 21 0.04 -9.98 7.89
C LEU A 21 1.56 -10.10 8.08
N SER A 22 2.24 -10.79 7.16
CA SER A 22 3.70 -10.94 7.16
C SER A 22 4.41 -9.60 6.92
N ARG A 23 3.92 -8.78 5.98
CA ARG A 23 4.48 -7.44 5.72
C ARG A 23 4.35 -6.49 6.92
N VAL A 24 3.24 -6.58 7.66
CA VAL A 24 2.97 -5.70 8.80
C VAL A 24 3.74 -6.13 10.05
N PHE A 25 3.78 -7.43 10.33
CA PHE A 25 4.36 -7.95 11.58
C PHE A 25 5.70 -8.66 11.36
N CYS A 26 5.73 -9.68 10.50
CA CYS A 26 6.91 -10.55 10.36
C CYS A 26 8.16 -9.78 9.87
N ASP A 27 7.99 -8.80 8.98
CA ASP A 27 9.12 -7.99 8.48
C ASP A 27 9.82 -7.16 9.57
N ARG A 28 9.13 -6.89 10.70
CA ARG A 28 9.69 -6.15 11.84
C ARG A 28 10.41 -7.06 12.85
N LEU A 29 10.30 -8.38 12.69
CA LEU A 29 10.91 -9.35 13.60
C LEU A 29 12.34 -9.65 13.18
N ILE A 30 13.27 -9.56 14.13
CA ILE A 30 14.71 -9.67 13.86
C ILE A 30 15.22 -11.08 14.17
N ASN A 31 14.78 -11.65 15.29
CA ASN A 31 15.29 -12.93 15.75
C ASN A 31 14.44 -14.11 15.23
N LYS A 32 15.05 -15.30 15.22
CA LYS A 32 14.43 -16.52 14.72
C LYS A 32 13.23 -16.96 15.58
N ALA A 33 13.33 -16.80 16.91
CA ALA A 33 12.29 -17.23 17.84
C ALA A 33 10.97 -16.47 17.63
N ASP A 34 11.04 -15.16 17.43
CA ASP A 34 9.88 -14.32 17.16
C ASP A 34 9.24 -14.66 15.82
N LYS A 35 10.07 -14.91 14.78
CA LYS A 35 9.57 -15.37 13.48
C LYS A 35 8.87 -16.72 13.58
N GLU A 36 9.46 -17.67 14.32
CA GLU A 36 8.84 -18.98 14.58
C GLU A 36 7.52 -18.86 15.36
N TRP A 37 7.45 -17.94 16.32
CA TRP A 37 6.20 -17.62 17.02
C TRP A 37 5.15 -17.06 16.06
N PHE A 38 5.54 -16.11 15.20
CA PHE A 38 4.64 -15.54 14.19
C PHE A 38 4.09 -16.61 13.25
N TYR A 39 4.94 -17.51 12.74
CA TYR A 39 4.49 -18.59 11.85
C TYR A 39 3.48 -19.51 12.52
N LYS A 40 3.69 -19.84 13.81
CA LYS A 40 2.73 -20.66 14.59
C LYS A 40 1.41 -19.93 14.79
N ALA A 41 1.46 -18.65 15.18
CA ALA A 41 0.26 -17.85 15.40
C ALA A 41 -0.55 -17.65 14.10
N ALA A 42 0.12 -17.37 12.99
CA ALA A 42 -0.51 -17.23 11.68
C ALA A 42 -1.12 -18.56 11.21
N ALA A 43 -0.41 -19.68 11.37
CA ALA A 43 -0.92 -21.02 11.04
C ALA A 43 -2.17 -21.38 11.86
N GLU A 44 -2.24 -21.00 13.14
CA GLU A 44 -3.43 -21.20 13.96
C GLU A 44 -4.64 -20.43 13.43
N GLN A 45 -4.45 -19.18 12.99
CA GLN A 45 -5.51 -18.39 12.36
C GLN A 45 -5.95 -18.97 11.02
N LEU A 46 -5.01 -19.44 10.20
CA LEU A 46 -5.29 -20.13 8.93
C LEU A 46 -6.18 -21.37 9.15
N LYS A 47 -5.89 -22.19 10.17
CA LYS A 47 -6.70 -23.37 10.51
C LYS A 47 -8.06 -22.99 11.08
N SER A 48 -8.08 -22.14 12.10
CA SER A 48 -9.29 -21.89 12.88
C SER A 48 -10.30 -20.97 12.18
N ARG A 49 -9.81 -19.97 11.42
CA ARG A 49 -10.66 -18.96 10.78
C ARG A 49 -10.85 -19.23 9.29
N PHE A 50 -9.76 -19.59 8.61
CA PHE A 50 -9.78 -19.81 7.16
C PHE A 50 -9.98 -21.28 6.77
N ARG A 51 -10.06 -22.21 7.75
CA ARG A 51 -10.23 -23.66 7.54
C ARG A 51 -9.19 -24.27 6.58
N VAL A 52 -8.00 -23.66 6.52
CA VAL A 52 -6.88 -24.16 5.72
C VAL A 52 -6.30 -25.38 6.41
N LEU A 53 -6.25 -26.51 5.70
CA LEU A 53 -5.68 -27.76 6.21
C LEU A 53 -4.15 -27.73 6.22
N ASP A 54 -3.57 -27.26 5.11
CA ASP A 54 -2.12 -27.15 4.93
C ASP A 54 -1.62 -25.75 5.26
N THR A 55 -0.96 -25.64 6.41
CA THR A 55 -0.39 -24.38 6.91
C THR A 55 1.13 -24.45 7.02
N ASP A 56 1.79 -25.20 6.12
CA ASP A 56 3.25 -25.27 6.09
C ASP A 56 3.84 -23.85 5.91
N PRO A 57 4.61 -23.33 6.89
CA PRO A 57 5.23 -22.03 6.77
C PRO A 57 6.11 -21.87 5.52
N GLU A 58 6.70 -22.93 4.98
CA GLU A 58 7.53 -22.85 3.76
C GLU A 58 6.69 -22.42 2.55
N ILE A 59 5.46 -22.93 2.42
CA ILE A 59 4.53 -22.59 1.34
C ILE A 59 4.02 -21.15 1.52
N TRP A 60 3.58 -20.82 2.74
CA TRP A 60 2.94 -19.54 3.03
C TRP A 60 3.94 -18.37 3.06
N ASN A 61 5.20 -18.62 3.46
CA ASN A 61 6.26 -17.60 3.42
C ASN A 61 6.81 -17.38 2.00
N ALA A 62 6.64 -18.35 1.10
CA ALA A 62 7.02 -18.20 -0.31
C ALA A 62 6.04 -17.33 -1.13
N LEU A 63 4.92 -16.90 -0.53
CA LEU A 63 3.93 -16.05 -1.18
C LEU A 63 4.51 -14.69 -1.56
N MET A 64 4.50 -14.41 -2.86
CA MET A 64 4.98 -13.16 -3.43
C MET A 64 3.81 -12.38 -4.00
N TRP A 65 3.63 -11.15 -3.52
CA TRP A 65 2.66 -10.21 -4.08
C TRP A 65 3.39 -8.97 -4.56
N CYS A 66 3.04 -8.52 -5.75
CA CYS A 66 3.71 -7.45 -6.49
C CYS A 66 2.67 -6.47 -7.04
N ASN A 67 3.07 -5.22 -7.20
CA ASN A 67 2.26 -4.15 -7.81
C ASN A 67 2.91 -3.58 -9.09
N PHE A 68 3.84 -4.31 -9.69
CA PHE A 68 4.65 -3.85 -10.84
C PHE A 68 4.67 -4.84 -12.00
N LEU A 69 3.86 -5.91 -11.97
CA LEU A 69 3.79 -6.91 -13.05
C LEU A 69 3.02 -6.45 -14.29
N ARG A 70 2.41 -5.27 -14.23
CA ARG A 70 1.61 -4.62 -15.28
C ARG A 70 2.09 -3.18 -15.48
N PRO A 71 1.85 -2.59 -16.67
CA PRO A 71 2.07 -1.17 -16.93
C PRO A 71 1.33 -0.27 -15.93
N VAL A 72 1.88 0.91 -15.65
CA VAL A 72 1.44 1.82 -14.57
C VAL A 72 -0.06 2.09 -14.61
N GLU A 73 -0.64 2.30 -15.79
CA GLU A 73 -2.05 2.63 -16.00
C GLU A 73 -3.02 1.48 -15.68
N SER A 74 -2.51 0.26 -15.55
CA SER A 74 -3.28 -0.96 -15.29
C SER A 74 -2.75 -1.75 -14.10
N ARG A 75 -1.93 -1.11 -13.26
CA ARG A 75 -1.33 -1.74 -12.09
C ARG A 75 -2.40 -2.20 -11.12
N VAL A 76 -2.19 -3.40 -10.63
CA VAL A 76 -2.96 -4.01 -9.56
C VAL A 76 -1.98 -4.69 -8.63
N TYR A 77 -2.35 -4.80 -7.36
CA TYR A 77 -1.59 -5.60 -6.41
C TYR A 77 -2.01 -7.07 -6.55
N GLU A 78 -1.15 -7.90 -7.14
CA GLU A 78 -1.47 -9.28 -7.51
C GLU A 78 -0.41 -10.29 -7.03
N GLU A 79 -0.83 -11.54 -6.87
CA GLU A 79 0.06 -12.63 -6.51
C GLU A 79 0.96 -13.03 -7.70
N ALA A 80 2.26 -12.93 -7.51
CA ALA A 80 3.27 -13.31 -8.49
C ALA A 80 3.52 -14.83 -8.47
N LYS A 81 2.74 -15.56 -9.27
CA LYS A 81 2.88 -17.02 -9.41
C LYS A 81 4.10 -17.45 -10.24
N ASP A 82 4.54 -16.58 -11.17
CA ASP A 82 5.68 -16.83 -12.05
C ASP A 82 6.88 -15.97 -11.64
N LYS A 83 7.87 -16.60 -11.00
CA LYS A 83 9.11 -15.94 -10.58
C LYS A 83 9.96 -15.48 -11.76
N THR A 84 9.91 -16.17 -12.89
CA THR A 84 10.66 -15.79 -14.10
C THR A 84 10.09 -14.51 -14.69
N LYS A 85 8.76 -14.34 -14.66
CA LYS A 85 8.12 -13.07 -15.04
C LYS A 85 8.56 -11.92 -14.14
N VAL A 86 8.57 -12.12 -12.82
CA VAL A 86 9.06 -11.10 -11.87
C VAL A 86 10.49 -10.71 -12.20
N GLN A 87 11.38 -11.69 -12.35
CA GLN A 87 12.79 -11.45 -12.63
C GLN A 87 12.99 -10.65 -13.92
N LYS A 88 12.27 -11.02 -14.99
CA LYS A 88 12.33 -10.29 -16.26
C LYS A 88 11.91 -8.82 -16.10
N VAL A 89 10.82 -8.55 -15.38
CA VAL A 89 10.37 -7.15 -15.16
C VAL A 89 11.43 -6.34 -14.41
N LEU A 90 12.12 -6.95 -13.45
CA LEU A 90 13.19 -6.27 -12.71
C LEU A 90 14.44 -6.03 -13.56
N GLU A 91 14.79 -6.98 -14.43
CA GLU A 91 15.88 -6.85 -15.40
C GLU A 91 15.58 -5.72 -16.41
N ASP A 92 14.38 -5.73 -16.99
CA ASP A 92 13.91 -4.69 -17.92
C ASP A 92 13.95 -3.30 -17.24
N ALA A 93 13.51 -3.19 -15.97
CA ALA A 93 13.55 -1.95 -15.20
C ALA A 93 14.98 -1.47 -14.88
N ASN A 94 15.91 -2.40 -14.64
CA ASN A 94 17.32 -2.05 -14.44
C ASN A 94 17.97 -1.51 -15.71
N ASP A 95 17.63 -2.09 -16.86
CA ASP A 95 18.08 -1.60 -18.16
C ASP A 95 17.50 -0.21 -18.46
N GLU A 96 16.21 0.01 -18.21
CA GLU A 96 15.56 1.32 -18.37
C GLU A 96 16.19 2.39 -17.47
N TYR A 97 16.46 2.06 -16.21
CA TYR A 97 17.17 2.96 -15.30
C TYR A 97 18.55 3.33 -15.88
N ASN A 98 19.29 2.35 -16.41
CA ASN A 98 20.63 2.57 -16.98
C ASN A 98 20.65 3.36 -18.29
N LEU A 99 19.54 3.41 -19.02
CA LEU A 99 19.38 4.24 -20.21
C LEU A 99 19.11 5.71 -19.85
N SER A 100 18.44 5.95 -18.72
CA SER A 100 18.03 7.29 -18.26
C SER A 100 19.02 7.95 -17.30
N HIS A 101 19.96 7.19 -16.72
CA HIS A 101 20.89 7.68 -15.71
C HIS A 101 22.37 7.46 -16.10
N THR A 102 23.21 8.44 -15.75
CA THR A 102 24.67 8.35 -15.97
C THR A 102 25.36 7.39 -15.02
N ALA A 103 24.86 7.28 -13.78
CA ALA A 103 25.36 6.35 -12.78
C ALA A 103 24.63 5.01 -12.89
N GLN A 104 25.18 4.10 -13.69
CA GLN A 104 24.57 2.80 -13.97
C GLN A 104 24.56 1.86 -12.75
N MET A 105 23.52 1.04 -12.67
CA MET A 105 23.33 -0.03 -11.69
C MET A 105 23.45 -1.40 -12.37
N ASN A 106 24.28 -2.28 -11.82
CA ASN A 106 24.43 -3.66 -12.26
C ASN A 106 23.87 -4.59 -11.17
N LEU A 107 22.54 -4.59 -11.03
CA LEU A 107 21.87 -5.38 -10.00
C LEU A 107 21.73 -6.84 -10.45
N VAL A 108 21.89 -7.75 -9.49
CA VAL A 108 21.57 -9.17 -9.66
C VAL A 108 20.38 -9.50 -8.78
N PHE A 109 19.30 -10.00 -9.38
CA PHE A 109 18.03 -10.24 -8.70
C PHE A 109 17.94 -11.66 -8.13
N PHE A 110 18.66 -11.91 -7.03
CA PHE A 110 18.47 -13.10 -6.21
C PHE A 110 17.24 -12.97 -5.30
N GLN A 111 16.76 -14.09 -4.74
CA GLN A 111 15.49 -14.16 -4.00
C GLN A 111 15.33 -13.06 -2.93
N ASP A 112 16.32 -12.83 -2.06
CA ASP A 112 16.20 -11.81 -1.02
C ASP A 112 16.11 -10.38 -1.60
N CYS A 113 16.83 -10.11 -2.69
CA CYS A 113 16.76 -8.83 -3.40
C CYS A 113 15.35 -8.59 -3.95
N VAL A 114 14.76 -9.61 -4.58
CA VAL A 114 13.38 -9.56 -5.09
C VAL A 114 12.38 -9.33 -3.95
N GLU A 115 12.55 -10.00 -2.81
CA GLU A 115 11.70 -9.79 -1.64
C GLU A 115 11.81 -8.37 -1.07
N HIS A 116 13.00 -7.80 -1.02
CA HIS A 116 13.19 -6.41 -0.61
C HIS A 116 12.52 -5.43 -1.57
N ILE A 117 12.66 -5.65 -2.87
CA ILE A 117 11.98 -4.85 -3.90
C ILE A 117 10.46 -4.92 -3.74
N ASN A 118 9.89 -6.11 -3.50
CA ASN A 118 8.45 -6.25 -3.26
C ASN A 118 7.98 -5.44 -2.04
N ARG A 119 8.76 -5.44 -0.95
CA ARG A 119 8.44 -4.65 0.25
C ARG A 119 8.47 -3.15 -0.06
N ILE A 120 9.51 -2.69 -0.76
CA ILE A 120 9.66 -1.27 -1.13
C ILE A 120 8.54 -0.85 -2.08
N ALA A 121 8.32 -1.58 -3.17
CA ALA A 121 7.30 -1.27 -4.16
C ALA A 121 5.88 -1.24 -3.55
N ARG A 122 5.60 -2.17 -2.61
CA ARG A 122 4.35 -2.16 -1.84
C ARG A 122 4.19 -0.89 -1.01
N VAL A 123 5.25 -0.42 -0.34
CA VAL A 123 5.19 0.81 0.47
C VAL A 123 5.09 2.05 -0.42
N LEU A 124 5.82 2.11 -1.53
CA LEU A 124 5.77 3.24 -2.47
C LEU A 124 4.38 3.43 -3.12
N ALA A 125 3.63 2.35 -3.32
CA ALA A 125 2.24 2.46 -3.80
C ALA A 125 1.22 2.80 -2.72
N GLN A 126 1.65 2.97 -1.46
CA GLN A 126 0.74 3.42 -0.41
C GLN A 126 0.77 4.95 -0.31
N PRO A 127 -0.39 5.60 -0.21
CA PRO A 127 -0.44 7.02 0.10
C PRO A 127 0.33 7.31 1.38
N ARG A 128 1.21 8.31 1.34
CA ARG A 128 2.10 8.68 2.47
C ARG A 128 3.02 7.54 2.94
N GLY A 129 3.32 6.59 2.05
CA GLY A 129 4.21 5.48 2.33
C GLY A 129 5.62 5.95 2.70
N ASN A 130 6.11 5.51 3.85
CA ASN A 130 7.48 5.75 4.29
C ASN A 130 8.12 4.45 4.73
N LEU A 131 9.43 4.33 4.52
CA LEU A 131 10.18 3.11 4.81
C LEU A 131 11.56 3.45 5.33
N LEU A 132 11.93 2.82 6.45
CA LEU A 132 13.29 2.82 6.95
C LEU A 132 14.02 1.57 6.44
N LEU A 133 14.99 1.77 5.55
CA LEU A 133 15.79 0.69 4.96
C LEU A 133 17.02 0.39 5.82
N VAL A 134 16.91 -0.58 6.72
CA VAL A 134 17.98 -0.99 7.65
C VAL A 134 18.80 -2.15 7.09
N GLY A 135 20.13 -2.06 7.16
CA GLY A 135 21.03 -3.15 6.83
C GLY A 135 22.51 -2.74 6.81
N VAL A 136 23.40 -3.68 6.49
CA VAL A 136 24.84 -3.40 6.33
C VAL A 136 25.11 -2.61 5.04
N GLY A 137 26.14 -1.76 5.04
CA GLY A 137 26.55 -1.02 3.84
C GLY A 137 26.82 -1.95 2.66
N GLY A 138 26.48 -1.54 1.44
CA GLY A 138 26.68 -2.34 0.23
C GLY A 138 25.61 -3.42 -0.05
N SER A 139 24.58 -3.56 0.79
CA SER A 139 23.46 -4.50 0.58
C SER A 139 22.48 -4.10 -0.54
N GLY A 140 22.74 -3.01 -1.27
CA GLY A 140 21.91 -2.60 -2.41
C GLY A 140 20.59 -1.88 -2.04
N ARG A 141 20.40 -1.45 -0.79
CA ARG A 141 19.15 -0.80 -0.33
C ARG A 141 18.73 0.41 -1.18
N SER A 142 19.67 1.32 -1.42
CA SER A 142 19.44 2.50 -2.28
C SER A 142 19.10 2.05 -3.69
N SER A 143 19.88 1.15 -4.28
CA SER A 143 19.64 0.62 -5.64
C SER A 143 18.27 -0.04 -5.79
N CYS A 144 17.82 -0.83 -4.81
CA CYS A 144 16.49 -1.43 -4.80
C CYS A 144 15.39 -0.35 -4.78
N ALA A 145 15.55 0.71 -3.97
CA ALA A 145 14.59 1.81 -3.92
C ALA A 145 14.48 2.53 -5.26
N LYS A 146 15.61 2.78 -5.91
CA LYS A 146 15.66 3.40 -7.25
C LYS A 146 14.96 2.57 -8.32
N ILE A 147 15.20 1.26 -8.36
CA ILE A 147 14.45 0.37 -9.26
C ILE A 147 12.95 0.43 -8.99
N CYS A 148 12.52 0.47 -7.72
CA CYS A 148 11.10 0.59 -7.41
C CYS A 148 10.49 1.93 -7.87
N ALA A 149 11.24 3.02 -7.75
CA ALA A 149 10.83 4.33 -8.24
C ALA A 149 10.78 4.37 -9.77
N CYS A 150 11.79 3.85 -10.45
CA CYS A 150 11.85 3.70 -11.90
C CYS A 150 10.65 2.90 -12.44
N MET A 151 10.40 1.72 -11.86
CA MET A 151 9.24 0.91 -12.23
C MET A 151 7.95 1.72 -12.05
N SER A 152 7.81 2.47 -10.96
CA SER A 152 6.59 3.20 -10.63
C SER A 152 6.50 4.59 -11.24
N GLU A 153 7.36 4.91 -12.21
CA GLU A 153 7.46 6.24 -12.84
C GLU A 153 7.50 7.39 -11.80
N THR A 154 8.03 7.08 -10.62
CA THR A 154 8.11 7.97 -9.47
C THR A 154 9.44 8.71 -9.55
N ASN A 155 9.40 10.04 -9.46
CA ASN A 155 10.60 10.86 -9.48
C ASN A 155 11.49 10.52 -8.27
N GLU A 156 12.80 10.40 -8.50
CA GLU A 156 13.78 10.21 -7.44
C GLU A 156 14.34 11.56 -6.98
N PHE A 157 13.99 11.99 -5.76
CA PHE A 157 14.60 13.17 -5.14
C PHE A 157 15.73 12.73 -4.22
N ASN A 158 16.96 13.15 -4.53
CA ASN A 158 18.15 12.87 -3.73
C ASN A 158 18.86 14.20 -3.42
N ILE A 159 19.37 14.35 -2.19
CA ILE A 159 20.18 15.52 -1.84
C ILE A 159 21.66 15.31 -2.16
N ALA A 160 22.33 16.37 -2.58
CA ALA A 160 23.76 16.36 -2.85
C ALA A 160 24.48 17.23 -1.83
N LEU A 161 25.28 16.61 -0.96
CA LEU A 161 26.08 17.35 0.01
C LEU A 161 27.15 18.16 -0.71
N THR A 162 27.15 19.46 -0.45
CA THR A 162 28.20 20.40 -0.91
C THR A 162 28.99 20.93 0.28
N LYS A 163 30.13 21.58 0.02
CA LYS A 163 30.93 22.18 1.10
C LYS A 163 30.12 23.30 1.77
N GLY A 164 29.86 23.16 3.06
CA GLY A 164 29.03 24.10 3.82
C GLY A 164 27.54 23.80 3.76
N TYR A 165 27.14 22.61 3.27
CA TYR A 165 25.77 22.13 3.40
C TYR A 165 25.35 22.16 4.87
N GLY A 166 24.15 22.64 5.14
CA GLY A 166 23.61 22.88 6.48
C GLY A 166 22.09 22.99 6.43
N ILE A 167 21.47 23.46 7.51
CA ILE A 167 20.02 23.53 7.64
C ILE A 167 19.35 24.37 6.56
N ASP A 168 19.92 25.51 6.19
CA ASP A 168 19.35 26.38 5.17
C ASP A 168 19.34 25.70 3.79
N ALA A 169 20.46 25.03 3.44
CA ALA A 169 20.56 24.29 2.18
C ALA A 169 19.60 23.08 2.15
N PHE A 170 19.44 22.40 3.29
CA PHE A 170 18.50 21.29 3.42
C PHE A 170 17.05 21.75 3.24
N ARG A 171 16.65 22.84 3.88
CA ARG A 171 15.32 23.43 3.73
C ARG A 171 15.02 23.87 2.30
N GLU A 172 16.03 24.39 1.60
CA GLU A 172 15.88 24.69 0.17
C GLU A 172 15.69 23.42 -0.69
N ASP A 173 16.30 22.29 -0.31
CA ASP A 173 16.02 21.01 -0.96
C ASP A 173 14.64 20.45 -0.59
N GLU A 174 14.18 20.61 0.66
CA GLU A 174 12.83 20.26 1.08
C GLU A 174 11.76 21.06 0.33
N LYS A 175 11.97 22.36 0.11
CA LYS A 175 11.10 23.18 -0.74
C LYS A 175 10.97 22.60 -2.14
N LYS A 176 12.11 22.30 -2.79
CA LYS A 176 12.13 21.71 -4.14
C LYS A 176 11.42 20.37 -4.18
N PHE A 177 11.64 19.53 -3.17
CA PHE A 177 10.95 18.25 -3.03
C PHE A 177 9.43 18.43 -2.93
N LEU A 178 8.96 19.28 -2.02
CA LEU A 178 7.53 19.53 -1.81
C LEU A 178 6.87 20.14 -3.05
N ILE A 179 7.54 21.07 -3.74
CA ILE A 179 7.06 21.63 -5.02
C ILE A 179 6.96 20.54 -6.09
N SER A 180 8.01 19.71 -6.25
CA SER A 180 7.99 18.58 -7.20
C SER A 180 6.86 17.59 -6.92
N ALA A 181 6.55 17.39 -5.63
CA ALA A 181 5.58 16.39 -5.19
C ALA A 181 4.12 16.86 -5.26
N GLY A 182 3.82 18.17 -5.32
CA GLY A 182 2.42 18.60 -5.35
C GLY A 182 2.10 20.02 -5.83
N ALA A 183 3.03 20.70 -6.50
CA ALA A 183 2.74 21.92 -7.25
C ALA A 183 3.12 21.79 -8.74
N GLY A 184 2.43 22.54 -9.61
CA GLY A 184 2.69 22.56 -11.05
C GLY A 184 2.37 21.24 -11.73
N ALA A 185 3.29 20.76 -12.58
CA ALA A 185 3.24 19.43 -13.20
C ALA A 185 3.68 18.33 -12.22
N ALA A 186 3.10 18.37 -11.02
CA ALA A 186 3.47 17.51 -9.91
C ALA A 186 3.46 16.03 -10.32
N LYS A 187 4.40 15.28 -9.79
CA LYS A 187 4.52 13.84 -9.99
C LYS A 187 4.77 13.16 -8.65
N ALA A 188 4.33 11.92 -8.53
CA ALA A 188 4.77 11.05 -7.44
C ALA A 188 6.30 11.14 -7.31
N THR A 189 6.78 11.50 -6.12
CA THR A 189 8.21 11.76 -5.88
C THR A 189 8.64 11.03 -4.61
N MET A 190 9.66 10.19 -4.73
CA MET A 190 10.31 9.50 -3.61
C MET A 190 11.50 10.32 -3.13
N PHE A 191 11.48 10.75 -1.86
CA PHE A 191 12.65 11.34 -1.22
C PHE A 191 13.55 10.22 -0.66
N LEU A 192 14.72 10.04 -1.27
CA LEU A 192 15.73 9.07 -0.83
C LEU A 192 16.83 9.79 -0.03
N LEU A 193 16.89 9.48 1.26
CA LEU A 193 17.86 10.05 2.21
C LEU A 193 18.68 8.93 2.87
N SER A 194 20.01 9.04 2.82
CA SER A 194 20.95 8.15 3.50
C SER A 194 21.39 8.72 4.85
N ASP A 195 21.86 7.84 5.73
CA ASP A 195 22.46 8.21 7.02
C ASP A 195 23.65 9.14 6.86
N THR A 196 24.50 8.91 5.84
CA THR A 196 25.64 9.78 5.52
C THR A 196 25.25 11.19 5.08
N GLN A 197 23.99 11.40 4.68
CA GLN A 197 23.47 12.71 4.29
C GLN A 197 22.87 13.49 5.48
N ILE A 198 22.64 12.84 6.62
CA ILE A 198 22.13 13.45 7.84
C ILE A 198 23.31 14.03 8.64
N ILE A 199 23.66 15.27 8.33
CA ILE A 199 24.78 15.97 8.98
C ILE A 199 24.37 16.77 10.22
N ASN A 200 23.06 16.99 10.41
CA ASN A 200 22.49 17.70 11.56
C ASN A 200 21.20 17.01 12.01
N GLU A 201 21.05 16.82 13.32
CA GLU A 201 19.86 16.18 13.93
C GLU A 201 18.55 16.91 13.61
N THR A 202 18.58 18.23 13.43
CA THR A 202 17.40 19.01 13.05
C THR A 202 16.81 18.58 11.69
N PHE A 203 17.59 17.94 10.81
CA PHE A 203 17.04 17.39 9.56
C PHE A 203 15.97 16.35 9.87
N LEU A 204 16.15 15.54 10.92
CA LEU A 204 15.16 14.55 11.32
C LEU A 204 13.89 15.17 11.92
N GLU A 205 14.00 16.35 12.53
CA GLU A 205 12.85 17.12 12.99
C GLU A 205 12.00 17.60 11.81
N ASP A 206 12.64 18.19 10.79
CA ASP A 206 11.96 18.66 9.58
C ASP A 206 11.34 17.47 8.79
N ILE A 207 12.07 16.35 8.63
CA ILE A 207 11.52 15.10 8.06
C ILE A 207 10.31 14.60 8.87
N ASN A 208 10.37 14.61 10.19
CA ASN A 208 9.25 14.18 11.04
C ASN A 208 8.02 15.09 10.86
N ASN A 209 8.21 16.39 10.65
CA ASN A 209 7.12 17.31 10.33
C ASN A 209 6.48 16.97 8.97
N ILE A 210 7.29 16.68 7.95
CA ILE A 210 6.79 16.23 6.63
C ILE A 210 5.99 14.93 6.77
N LEU A 211 6.49 13.94 7.52
CA LEU A 211 5.81 12.65 7.68
C LEU A 211 4.47 12.78 8.42
N ASN A 212 4.40 13.59 9.47
CA ASN A 212 3.19 13.75 10.30
C ASN A 212 2.17 14.72 9.70
N ALA A 213 2.64 15.90 9.29
CA ALA A 213 1.78 17.01 8.87
C ALA A 213 1.79 17.26 7.35
N GLY A 214 2.79 16.76 6.62
CA GLY A 214 2.97 17.07 5.19
C GLY A 214 3.61 18.44 4.94
N GLU A 215 4.10 19.12 5.98
CA GLU A 215 4.72 20.43 5.89
C GLU A 215 5.85 20.58 6.93
N VAL A 216 6.77 21.52 6.68
CA VAL A 216 7.72 22.00 7.68
C VAL A 216 7.30 23.42 8.09
N PRO A 217 7.12 23.72 9.38
CA PRO A 217 6.69 25.04 9.83
C PRO A 217 7.64 26.16 9.37
N ASN A 218 7.07 27.25 8.84
CA ASN A 218 7.81 28.41 8.33
C ASN A 218 8.84 28.07 7.22
N LEU A 219 8.62 26.98 6.48
CA LEU A 219 9.50 26.62 5.37
C LEU A 219 9.37 27.60 4.19
N PHE A 220 8.15 27.91 3.80
CA PHE A 220 7.85 28.86 2.73
C PHE A 220 7.51 30.25 3.30
N PRO A 221 8.16 31.32 2.82
CA PRO A 221 7.66 32.69 2.98
C PRO A 221 6.25 32.85 2.41
N ASN A 222 5.47 33.80 2.94
CA ASN A 222 4.08 34.01 2.53
C ASN A 222 3.93 34.25 1.01
N ASP A 223 4.87 34.98 0.39
CA ASP A 223 4.85 35.25 -1.05
C ASP A 223 5.20 34.02 -1.90
N GLU A 224 5.99 33.07 -1.37
CA GLU A 224 6.22 31.77 -2.02
C GLU A 224 4.98 30.87 -1.89
N ILE A 225 4.29 30.89 -0.74
CA ILE A 225 3.06 30.12 -0.52
C ILE A 225 1.99 30.51 -1.56
N ASP A 226 1.79 31.82 -1.79
CA ASP A 226 0.80 32.30 -2.77
C ASP A 226 1.10 31.78 -4.19
N ARG A 227 2.38 31.68 -4.57
CA ARG A 227 2.79 31.12 -5.87
C ARG A 227 2.56 29.62 -5.93
N VAL A 228 2.94 28.88 -4.89
CA VAL A 228 2.72 27.43 -4.79
C VAL A 228 1.24 27.11 -4.90
N ILE A 229 0.37 27.86 -4.23
CA ILE A 229 -1.10 27.70 -4.32
C ILE A 229 -1.61 28.00 -5.73
N ALA A 230 -1.08 29.03 -6.39
CA ALA A 230 -1.47 29.38 -7.76
C ALA A 230 -1.07 28.31 -8.79
N GLU A 231 0.04 27.61 -8.54
CA GLU A 231 0.55 26.53 -9.40
C GLU A 231 0.05 25.14 -9.00
N ALA A 232 -0.53 24.99 -7.80
CA ALA A 232 -1.05 23.71 -7.32
C ALA A 232 -2.20 23.22 -8.23
N PRO A 233 -2.26 21.90 -8.51
CA PRO A 233 -3.42 21.33 -9.19
C PRO A 233 -4.70 21.69 -8.43
N LEU A 234 -5.77 22.03 -9.15
CA LEU A 234 -7.08 22.28 -8.55
C LEU A 234 -7.49 21.04 -7.75
N LEU A 235 -7.76 21.20 -6.45
CA LEU A 235 -8.30 20.14 -5.63
C LEU A 235 -9.66 19.69 -6.22
N PRO A 236 -9.97 18.38 -6.21
CA PRO A 236 -11.29 17.89 -6.61
C PRO A 236 -12.39 18.62 -5.82
N GLU A 237 -13.47 19.02 -6.49
CA GLU A 237 -14.60 19.72 -5.84
C GLU A 237 -15.29 18.88 -4.75
N GLU A 238 -15.11 17.55 -4.79
CA GLU A 238 -15.61 16.60 -3.80
C GLU A 238 -14.44 15.84 -3.15
N GLY A 239 -14.00 16.30 -1.98
CA GLY A 239 -13.02 15.58 -1.17
C GLY A 239 -12.10 16.51 -0.39
N SER A 240 -12.15 16.48 0.95
CA SER A 240 -11.23 17.22 1.82
C SER A 240 -9.91 16.47 2.08
N GLY A 241 -9.64 15.40 1.33
CA GLY A 241 -8.37 14.69 1.35
C GLY A 241 -7.67 14.95 0.03
N GLY A 242 -6.37 15.26 0.07
CA GLY A 242 -5.55 15.24 -1.13
C GLY A 242 -5.77 13.94 -1.92
N GLY A 243 -5.65 14.02 -3.24
CA GLY A 243 -5.78 12.84 -4.09
C GLY A 243 -4.74 11.78 -3.76
N PRO A 244 -4.91 10.53 -4.25
CA PRO A 244 -3.92 9.47 -4.10
C PRO A 244 -2.51 9.88 -4.58
N ASP A 245 -2.43 10.85 -5.50
CA ASP A 245 -1.20 11.31 -6.14
C ASP A 245 -0.59 12.58 -5.52
N PHE A 246 -1.37 13.39 -4.79
CA PHE A 246 -0.95 14.73 -4.33
C PHE A 246 -1.45 15.01 -2.90
N GLY A 247 -0.54 14.93 -1.93
CA GLY A 247 -0.83 15.25 -0.54
C GLY A 247 -0.48 16.70 -0.20
N PHE A 248 -1.45 17.62 -0.27
CA PHE A 248 -1.39 18.88 0.47
C PHE A 248 -2.77 19.25 1.03
N ALA A 249 -2.78 19.76 2.26
CA ALA A 249 -3.96 20.36 2.88
C ALA A 249 -3.56 21.72 3.50
N VAL A 250 -4.06 22.81 2.93
CA VAL A 250 -4.03 24.13 3.57
C VAL A 250 -5.12 24.16 4.64
N ALA A 251 -4.75 24.59 5.84
CA ALA A 251 -5.62 24.65 7.00
C ALA A 251 -6.92 25.45 6.73
N LYS A 252 -8.06 24.81 6.98
CA LYS A 252 -9.32 25.52 7.27
C LYS A 252 -10.06 24.84 8.42
N ASN A 253 -10.55 25.69 9.32
CA ASN A 253 -11.07 25.42 10.67
C ASN A 253 -12.09 24.28 10.83
N GLU A 254 -12.19 23.83 12.10
CA GLU A 254 -13.18 22.95 12.73
C GLU A 254 -13.52 21.65 11.98
N ARG A 255 -12.80 20.57 12.33
CA ARG A 255 -13.13 19.19 11.92
C ARG A 255 -14.39 18.69 12.66
N ARG A 256 -15.57 19.02 12.14
CA ARG A 256 -16.74 18.14 12.33
C ARG A 256 -16.57 16.95 11.38
N ARG A 257 -16.52 15.71 11.91
CA ARG A 257 -16.31 14.42 11.20
C ARG A 257 -14.87 13.89 11.17
N MET A 258 -14.13 14.02 12.27
CA MET A 258 -13.08 13.06 12.59
C MET A 258 -13.76 11.93 13.37
N GLU A 259 -14.15 10.86 12.68
CA GLU A 259 -14.65 9.66 13.34
C GLU A 259 -13.58 8.59 13.21
N ASP A 260 -12.94 8.26 14.34
CA ASP A 260 -12.40 6.92 14.56
C ASP A 260 -13.62 5.97 14.54
N ALA A 261 -14.10 5.63 13.34
CA ALA A 261 -15.34 4.90 13.19
C ALA A 261 -15.11 3.43 13.56
N VAL A 262 -15.55 3.04 14.75
CA VAL A 262 -15.86 1.64 15.07
C VAL A 262 -17.32 1.41 14.64
N ASP A 263 -17.54 0.86 13.45
CA ASP A 263 -18.89 0.39 13.10
C ASP A 263 -18.92 -0.72 12.06
N VAL A 264 -19.25 -1.92 12.52
CA VAL A 264 -20.22 -2.80 11.86
C VAL A 264 -21.13 -3.37 12.95
N LYS A 265 -22.44 -3.15 12.85
CA LYS A 265 -23.43 -3.81 13.70
C LYS A 265 -24.39 -4.64 12.85
N GLU A 266 -23.88 -5.72 12.28
CA GLU A 266 -24.71 -6.79 11.72
C GLU A 266 -24.26 -8.15 12.24
N ASP A 267 -25.23 -8.99 12.57
CA ASP A 267 -25.04 -10.35 13.03
C ASP A 267 -24.81 -11.25 11.80
N VAL A 268 -23.54 -11.54 11.51
CA VAL A 268 -23.18 -12.45 10.41
C VAL A 268 -22.88 -13.81 11.01
N ALA A 269 -23.77 -14.76 10.79
CA ALA A 269 -23.67 -16.14 11.27
C ALA A 269 -23.50 -16.28 12.81
N GLY A 270 -24.08 -15.38 13.61
CA GLY A 270 -24.06 -15.44 15.07
C GLY A 270 -22.90 -14.67 15.73
N PHE A 271 -22.10 -13.93 14.95
CA PHE A 271 -20.94 -13.18 15.43
C PHE A 271 -21.13 -11.68 15.27
N ARG A 272 -20.76 -10.91 16.31
CA ARG A 272 -20.62 -9.45 16.24
C ARG A 272 -19.21 -9.12 15.75
N LEU A 273 -19.12 -8.50 14.58
CA LEU A 273 -17.87 -8.06 13.98
C LEU A 273 -17.59 -6.60 14.35
N PHE A 274 -16.38 -6.28 14.81
CA PHE A 274 -15.94 -4.89 14.95
C PHE A 274 -14.80 -4.63 13.96
N VAL A 275 -14.97 -3.63 13.11
CA VAL A 275 -13.92 -3.15 12.21
C VAL A 275 -13.44 -1.81 12.74
N VAL A 276 -12.16 -1.72 13.05
CA VAL A 276 -11.51 -0.48 13.50
C VAL A 276 -10.76 0.08 12.30
N TYR A 277 -11.12 1.29 11.89
CA TYR A 277 -10.43 2.01 10.83
C TYR A 277 -9.42 2.96 11.47
N ASP A 278 -8.14 2.72 11.20
CA ASP A 278 -7.05 3.67 11.46
C ASP A 278 -6.52 4.11 10.10
N GLY A 279 -7.03 5.23 9.58
CA GLY A 279 -6.49 5.83 8.35
C GLY A 279 -7.47 6.54 7.41
N HIS A 280 -6.89 7.51 6.71
CA HIS A 280 -7.43 8.59 5.88
C HIS A 280 -8.22 8.23 4.61
N ALA A 281 -8.83 7.04 4.51
CA ALA A 281 -9.50 6.59 3.28
C ALA A 281 -11.00 6.92 3.19
N GLY A 282 -11.51 7.73 4.12
CA GLY A 282 -12.86 8.31 4.08
C GLY A 282 -14.00 7.28 3.97
N ASP A 283 -15.18 7.77 3.55
CA ASP A 283 -16.41 6.99 3.47
C ASP A 283 -16.36 5.86 2.42
N GLU A 284 -15.47 5.94 1.43
CA GLU A 284 -15.34 4.95 0.36
C GLU A 284 -14.71 3.64 0.83
N ALA A 285 -13.64 3.68 1.61
CA ALA A 285 -13.04 2.47 2.17
C ALA A 285 -13.97 1.80 3.18
N VAL A 286 -14.68 2.60 3.99
CA VAL A 286 -15.74 2.11 4.89
C VAL A 286 -16.86 1.46 4.08
N SER A 287 -17.31 2.10 3.00
CA SER A 287 -18.38 1.58 2.12
C SER A 287 -17.97 0.32 1.37
N ALA A 288 -16.73 0.23 0.88
CA ALA A 288 -16.21 -0.94 0.17
C ALA A 288 -16.12 -2.16 1.09
N VAL A 289 -15.62 -1.97 2.32
CA VAL A 289 -15.57 -3.04 3.32
C VAL A 289 -16.97 -3.43 3.78
N LYS A 290 -17.85 -2.45 4.10
CA LYS A 290 -19.26 -2.73 4.45
C LYS A 290 -20.00 -3.50 3.35
N ARG A 291 -19.73 -3.20 2.08
CA ARG A 291 -20.38 -3.85 0.93
C ARG A 291 -19.86 -5.26 0.66
N ASN A 292 -18.54 -5.45 0.73
CA ASN A 292 -17.91 -6.67 0.23
C ASN A 292 -17.62 -7.70 1.33
N PHE A 293 -17.26 -7.23 2.53
CA PHE A 293 -16.78 -8.10 3.61
C PHE A 293 -17.84 -9.10 4.11
N PRO A 294 -19.11 -8.72 4.37
CA PRO A 294 -20.14 -9.66 4.81
C PRO A 294 -20.40 -10.78 3.79
N LYS A 295 -20.39 -10.44 2.49
CA LYS A 295 -20.63 -11.42 1.40
C LYS A 295 -19.48 -12.42 1.27
N VAL A 296 -18.24 -11.93 1.33
CA VAL A 296 -17.04 -12.77 1.30
C VAL A 296 -17.01 -13.72 2.50
N LEU A 297 -17.29 -13.19 3.69
CA LEU A 297 -17.31 -13.95 4.93
C LEU A 297 -18.44 -15.00 4.95
N ALA A 298 -19.65 -14.64 4.53
CA ALA A 298 -20.78 -15.56 4.45
C ALA A 298 -20.54 -16.70 3.46
N THR A 299 -19.97 -16.39 2.29
CA THR A 299 -19.60 -17.41 1.28
C THR A 299 -18.60 -18.41 1.84
N HIS A 300 -17.63 -17.94 2.61
CA HIS A 300 -16.62 -18.77 3.27
C HIS A 300 -17.20 -19.64 4.39
N LEU A 301 -18.15 -19.11 5.16
CA LEU A 301 -18.76 -19.83 6.29
C LEU A 301 -19.82 -20.86 5.86
N HIS A 302 -20.53 -20.62 4.76
CA HIS A 302 -21.66 -21.45 4.29
C HIS A 302 -21.35 -22.35 3.08
N GLY A 303 -20.19 -22.19 2.44
CA GLY A 303 -19.80 -22.85 1.19
C GLY A 303 -19.65 -24.38 1.21
N GLU A 304 -20.01 -25.08 2.29
CA GLU A 304 -19.95 -26.55 2.36
C GLU A 304 -21.30 -27.24 2.62
N MET A 305 -22.41 -26.51 2.85
CA MET A 305 -23.67 -27.14 3.26
C MET A 305 -24.77 -27.25 2.20
N ASP A 306 -24.63 -26.70 0.99
CA ASP A 306 -25.81 -26.45 0.14
C ASP A 306 -25.79 -27.02 -1.29
N VAL A 307 -24.91 -27.98 -1.59
CA VAL A 307 -24.91 -28.64 -2.92
C VAL A 307 -25.86 -29.85 -2.96
N GLU A 308 -25.99 -30.61 -1.86
CA GLU A 308 -26.87 -31.79 -1.82
C GLU A 308 -28.35 -31.46 -1.51
N GLN A 309 -28.63 -30.34 -0.82
CA GLN A 309 -30.01 -29.95 -0.48
C GLN A 309 -30.74 -29.25 -1.63
N ALA A 310 -30.03 -28.45 -2.43
CA ALA A 310 -30.58 -27.80 -3.62
C ALA A 310 -31.04 -28.80 -4.71
N ILE A 311 -30.41 -29.98 -4.79
CA ILE A 311 -30.80 -31.02 -5.76
C ILE A 311 -32.13 -31.72 -5.38
N ARG A 312 -32.51 -31.70 -4.09
CA ARG A 312 -33.74 -32.36 -3.62
C ARG A 312 -34.99 -31.48 -3.67
N SER A 313 -34.84 -30.16 -3.67
CA SER A 313 -35.97 -29.21 -3.62
C SER A 313 -36.62 -28.91 -4.97
N ASP A 314 -35.95 -29.23 -6.09
CA ASP A 314 -36.40 -28.85 -7.45
C ASP A 314 -37.44 -29.81 -8.10
N SER A 315 -37.94 -30.81 -7.36
CA SER A 315 -38.87 -31.82 -7.91
C SER A 315 -40.35 -31.61 -7.59
N LYS A 316 -40.77 -30.45 -7.07
CA LYS A 316 -42.20 -30.14 -6.85
C LYS A 316 -42.57 -28.68 -7.15
N VAL A 317 -42.89 -28.39 -8.41
CA VAL A 317 -43.71 -27.21 -8.76
C VAL A 317 -44.87 -27.64 -9.65
N ALA A 318 -46.09 -27.47 -9.14
CA ALA A 318 -47.36 -27.49 -9.89
C ALA A 318 -47.85 -26.03 -10.11
N PRO A 319 -48.70 -25.74 -11.11
CA PRO A 319 -48.54 -24.56 -11.95
C PRO A 319 -49.29 -23.28 -11.49
N LEU A 320 -48.78 -22.16 -11.99
CA LEU A 320 -49.21 -20.77 -11.81
C LEU A 320 -50.70 -20.51 -12.13
N ARG A 321 -51.38 -19.77 -11.24
CA ARG A 321 -52.75 -19.24 -11.43
C ARG A 321 -52.80 -18.14 -12.51
N LYS A 322 -53.80 -18.22 -13.39
CA LYS A 322 -54.14 -17.22 -14.43
C LYS A 322 -54.77 -15.94 -13.83
N ARG A 323 -54.44 -14.78 -14.40
CA ARG A 323 -55.08 -13.47 -14.12
C ARG A 323 -56.53 -13.43 -14.63
N PRO A 324 -57.43 -12.65 -13.99
CA PRO A 324 -58.83 -12.50 -14.43
C PRO A 324 -58.99 -11.42 -15.53
N LYS A 325 -60.01 -11.57 -16.39
CA LYS A 325 -60.48 -10.58 -17.37
C LYS A 325 -61.84 -10.00 -16.93
N HIS A 326 -61.94 -8.67 -17.01
CA HIS A 326 -63.11 -7.76 -17.21
C HIS A 326 -64.36 -7.87 -16.32
N CYS A 327 -64.70 -6.79 -15.60
CA CYS A 327 -65.44 -5.61 -16.12
C CYS A 327 -64.85 -4.35 -15.48
#